data_AF-A0A8B6FIX1-F1
#
_entry.id   AF-A0A8B6FIX1-F1
#
_cell.length_a   1.000
_cell.length_b   1.000
_cell.length_c   1.000
_cell.angle_alpha   90.00
_cell.angle_beta   90.00
_cell.angle_gamma   90.00
#
_symmetry.space_group_name_H-M   'P 1'
#
loop_
_entity.id
_entity.type
_entity.pdbx_description
1 polymer ?
#
loop_
_entity_poly.entity_id
_entity_poly.type
_entity_poly.pdbx_seq_one_letter_code
_entity_poly.pdbx_strand_id
1 'polypeptide(L)'
;MRGSDLDVMVVQKWFDVCEELKSLHHDPTKIHLLMERDDVKPCYTLLRLVYSRSSKDMRDCDEHNGKQYLSSAWYKQSLVNDKHEIHGPCLSDKEGEVDIAACLHCKTWIAPAIQWVSRSRNSWPSHKVKQSIIDHGVLFVPIGAKGSQKENLEWRVSFSVGEKFLINTFTHTQLLCYALLKIILKDVIDIHSECKDLLSSYFLKTIMFWISGDLPQSIWKPDSINPNTSIALYRYLCQHIVGTEDHVKQVRLMNAVRDNMQNFKNVTIITSGSFGEGLEMRGSDFDIMIVLKQFDVCEELKSHYHPNKIQLLIERDDVKPCYTLLRLVYSRSSEVMRACDEHNGKQYLSSALHKQGLVNDELGTIHGPCFSNKKETIDLASCLHCKTWISPAIQWVSRSSNSWPSHEVKQSIVDHGVLFVPIGAKGSQKENLEWRVSFSVGEKFLINTFTHTQLLCYALLKIVLKDVLAIHSECKDLLCSYFLKTIMFWISEELPLSIWKPNNLIPCFMRCYKRLIYCVEHSVCLHYFIPENNLFENKIEGRSREILLEKLSTLHSYGWQCVLFSDQISNFHVSMWNFQLEPHILYVDDVNQ
;
A
#
# COMPACT_ATOMS: atom_id res chain seq x y z
N MET A 1 -6.46 23.06 -19.52
CA MET A 1 -6.66 23.68 -18.20
C MET A 1 -7.21 25.08 -18.45
N ARG A 2 -8.07 25.64 -17.58
CA ARG A 2 -8.54 27.03 -17.77
C ARG A 2 -7.36 28.01 -17.59
N GLY A 3 -7.17 28.93 -18.53
CA GLY A 3 -6.08 29.91 -18.54
C GLY A 3 -4.71 29.32 -18.90
N SER A 4 -4.63 28.60 -20.02
CA SER A 4 -3.36 28.24 -20.65
C SER A 4 -3.25 28.93 -21.99
N ASP A 5 -2.24 29.76 -22.14
CA ASP A 5 -1.97 30.54 -23.34
C ASP A 5 -1.62 29.60 -24.50
N LEU A 6 -2.06 29.93 -25.72
CA LEU A 6 -1.76 29.15 -26.90
C LEU A 6 -0.40 29.58 -27.47
N ASP A 7 0.65 28.80 -27.19
CA ASP A 7 1.98 29.00 -27.77
C ASP A 7 2.06 28.47 -29.21
N VAL A 8 2.32 29.35 -30.18
CA VAL A 8 2.48 29.00 -31.60
C VAL A 8 3.89 29.33 -32.08
N MET A 9 4.61 28.32 -32.59
CA MET A 9 5.90 28.53 -33.25
C MET A 9 5.73 28.59 -34.77
N VAL A 10 6.14 29.70 -35.38
CA VAL A 10 6.08 29.91 -36.82
C VAL A 10 7.49 29.87 -37.40
N VAL A 11 7.80 28.78 -38.12
CA VAL A 11 9.12 28.60 -38.76
C VAL A 11 9.20 29.36 -40.07
N GLN A 12 10.26 30.15 -40.18
CA GLN A 12 10.47 31.08 -41.29
C GLN A 12 11.28 30.41 -42.39
N LYS A 13 10.58 29.89 -43.41
CA LYS A 13 11.15 29.01 -44.46
C LYS A 13 12.16 29.67 -45.40
N TRP A 14 12.27 31.00 -45.34
CA TRP A 14 13.17 31.81 -46.15
C TRP A 14 14.58 31.93 -45.56
N PHE A 15 14.79 31.44 -44.34
CA PHE A 15 16.11 31.31 -43.73
C PHE A 15 16.58 29.86 -43.73
N ASP A 16 17.88 29.67 -43.89
CA ASP A 16 18.58 28.41 -43.63
C ASP A 16 19.70 28.67 -42.63
N VAL A 17 19.62 28.02 -41.47
CA VAL A 17 20.59 28.20 -40.38
C VAL A 17 21.43 26.94 -40.26
N CYS A 18 22.75 27.10 -40.27
CA CYS A 18 23.71 26.00 -40.17
C CYS A 18 24.77 26.27 -39.10
N GLU A 19 25.29 25.20 -38.50
CA GLU A 19 26.38 25.29 -37.53
C GLU A 19 27.76 25.34 -38.19
N GLU A 20 27.94 24.64 -39.32
CA GLU A 20 29.22 24.58 -40.03
C GLU A 20 29.04 25.00 -41.50
N LEU A 21 29.99 25.76 -42.07
CA LEU A 21 29.89 26.21 -43.47
C LEU A 21 29.77 25.04 -44.46
N LYS A 22 30.39 23.90 -44.16
CA LYS A 22 30.34 22.69 -45.00
C LYS A 22 28.95 22.03 -45.02
N SER A 23 28.06 22.33 -44.07
CA SER A 23 26.67 21.83 -44.08
C SER A 23 25.72 22.72 -44.87
N LEU A 24 26.22 23.85 -45.41
CA LEU A 24 25.41 24.80 -46.15
C LEU A 24 25.19 24.31 -47.59
N HIS A 25 23.96 23.91 -47.91
CA HIS A 25 23.55 23.70 -49.29
C HIS A 25 23.09 25.03 -49.89
N HIS A 26 23.78 25.50 -50.93
CA HIS A 26 23.45 26.75 -51.56
C HIS A 26 22.07 26.69 -52.23
N ASP A 27 21.08 27.29 -51.58
CA ASP A 27 19.74 27.53 -52.10
C ASP A 27 19.58 29.03 -52.36
N PRO A 28 19.57 29.50 -53.62
CA PRO A 28 19.52 30.92 -53.94
C PRO A 28 18.19 31.58 -53.53
N THR A 29 17.17 30.79 -53.16
CA THR A 29 15.87 31.31 -52.70
C THR A 29 15.84 31.65 -51.20
N LYS A 30 16.91 31.35 -50.47
CA LYS A 30 17.01 31.52 -49.02
C LYS A 30 18.15 32.44 -48.58
N ILE A 31 17.99 33.01 -47.39
CA ILE A 31 19.04 33.70 -46.64
C ILE A 31 19.80 32.66 -45.83
N HIS A 32 21.12 32.59 -46.00
CA HIS A 32 21.96 31.61 -45.31
C HIS A 32 22.67 32.25 -44.13
N LEU A 33 22.45 31.67 -42.95
CA LEU A 33 23.00 32.14 -41.68
C LEU A 33 23.90 31.06 -41.07
N LEU A 34 25.06 31.47 -40.59
CA LEU A 34 25.99 30.63 -39.83
C LEU A 34 25.92 30.97 -38.35
N MET A 35 25.83 29.94 -37.52
CA MET A 35 25.91 30.07 -36.07
C MET A 35 27.34 30.44 -35.64
N GLU A 36 27.48 31.51 -34.88
CA GLU A 36 28.73 31.86 -34.18
C GLU A 36 28.45 31.99 -32.68
N ARG A 37 29.30 31.36 -31.85
CA ARG A 37 29.11 31.26 -30.39
C ARG A 37 30.27 31.85 -29.59
N ASP A 38 31.13 32.61 -30.24
CA ASP A 38 32.25 33.27 -29.55
C ASP A 38 31.71 34.41 -28.67
N ASP A 39 32.03 34.35 -27.38
CA ASP A 39 31.61 35.30 -26.35
C ASP A 39 30.08 35.49 -26.25
N VAL A 40 29.30 34.40 -26.31
CA VAL A 40 27.86 34.41 -25.99
C VAL A 40 27.56 33.43 -24.86
N LYS A 41 26.49 33.70 -24.09
CA LYS A 41 26.08 32.82 -22.99
C LYS A 41 25.59 31.45 -23.52
N PRO A 42 25.70 30.37 -22.72
CA PRO A 42 25.12 29.07 -23.08
C PRO A 42 23.65 29.17 -23.49
N CYS A 43 23.25 28.40 -24.50
CA CYS A 43 21.94 28.45 -25.15
C CYS A 43 21.64 29.71 -25.98
N TYR A 44 22.62 30.59 -26.22
CA TYR A 44 22.51 31.69 -27.17
C TYR A 44 23.52 31.55 -28.31
N THR A 45 23.26 32.21 -29.43
CA THR A 45 24.14 32.25 -30.61
C THR A 45 23.99 33.59 -31.32
N LEU A 46 25.03 34.00 -32.03
CA LEU A 46 24.91 34.98 -33.10
C LEU A 46 24.60 34.24 -34.41
N LEU A 47 23.90 34.91 -35.32
CA LEU A 47 23.55 34.37 -36.63
C LEU A 47 24.18 35.26 -37.71
N ARG A 48 25.38 34.86 -38.18
CA ARG A 48 26.15 35.60 -39.17
C ARG A 48 25.57 35.39 -40.57
N LEU A 49 25.36 36.47 -41.29
CA LEU A 49 24.98 36.42 -42.70
C LEU A 49 26.13 35.87 -43.55
N VAL A 50 25.86 34.81 -44.31
CA VAL A 50 26.82 34.19 -45.25
C VAL A 50 26.38 34.42 -46.69
N TYR A 51 25.07 34.43 -46.95
CA TYR A 51 24.52 34.75 -48.26
C TYR A 51 23.17 35.46 -48.11
N SER A 52 23.01 36.54 -48.88
CA SER A 52 21.76 37.27 -49.06
C SER A 52 21.21 37.03 -50.47
N ARG A 53 19.88 37.06 -50.61
CA ARG A 53 19.21 36.94 -51.92
C ARG A 53 19.21 38.28 -52.65
N SER A 54 19.26 39.38 -51.89
CA SER A 54 19.30 40.74 -52.40
C SER A 54 20.01 41.69 -51.43
N SER A 55 20.39 42.87 -51.94
CA SER A 55 20.91 43.96 -51.10
C SER A 55 19.91 44.46 -50.05
N LYS A 56 18.61 44.14 -50.18
CA LYS A 56 17.60 44.47 -49.17
C LYS A 56 17.73 43.60 -47.92
N ASP A 57 18.11 42.34 -48.05
CA ASP A 57 18.28 41.42 -46.92
C ASP A 57 19.48 41.83 -46.03
N MET A 58 20.43 42.62 -46.56
CA MET A 58 21.54 43.17 -45.78
C MET A 58 21.11 44.32 -44.85
N ARG A 59 19.95 44.95 -45.10
CA ARG A 59 19.43 46.03 -44.23
C ARG A 59 18.81 45.51 -42.93
N ASP A 60 18.63 44.20 -42.86
CA ASP A 60 18.05 43.49 -41.72
C ASP A 60 19.15 42.96 -40.77
N CYS A 61 20.43 43.26 -41.08
CA CYS A 61 21.59 42.82 -40.33
C CYS A 61 22.38 44.02 -39.77
N ASP A 62 22.93 43.84 -38.57
CA ASP A 62 23.82 44.81 -37.93
C ASP A 62 25.29 44.40 -38.15
N GLU A 63 26.17 45.38 -38.36
CA GLU A 63 27.61 45.13 -38.47
C GLU A 63 28.26 45.11 -37.08
N HIS A 64 29.02 44.04 -36.81
CA HIS A 64 29.82 43.90 -35.60
C HIS A 64 31.17 43.26 -35.95
N ASN A 65 32.28 43.93 -35.60
CA ASN A 65 33.65 43.47 -35.89
C ASN A 65 33.88 43.08 -37.37
N GLY A 66 33.32 43.84 -38.32
CA GLY A 66 33.48 43.63 -39.77
C GLY A 66 32.67 42.45 -40.33
N LYS A 67 31.74 41.88 -39.55
CA LYS A 67 30.81 40.83 -39.96
C LYS A 67 29.37 41.30 -39.80
N GLN A 68 28.47 40.80 -40.64
CA GLN A 68 27.04 41.13 -40.57
C GLN A 68 26.26 40.03 -39.82
N TYR A 69 25.43 40.42 -38.86
CA TYR A 69 24.64 39.51 -38.04
C TYR A 69 23.16 39.87 -38.09
N LEU A 70 22.28 38.86 -38.15
CA LEU A 70 20.84 39.08 -38.07
C LEU A 70 20.46 39.53 -36.66
N SER A 71 19.99 40.77 -36.53
CA SER A 71 19.63 41.39 -35.26
C SER A 71 18.31 40.81 -34.73
N SER A 72 18.34 40.20 -33.55
CA SER A 72 17.14 39.60 -32.95
C SER A 72 16.15 40.67 -32.48
N ALA A 73 16.65 41.81 -32.00
CA ALA A 73 15.84 42.96 -31.61
C ALA A 73 15.09 43.55 -32.80
N TRP A 74 15.82 43.84 -33.89
CA TRP A 74 15.21 44.35 -35.12
C TRP A 74 14.21 43.34 -35.70
N TYR A 75 14.61 42.06 -35.78
CA TYR A 75 13.77 41.01 -36.35
C TYR A 75 12.42 40.92 -35.64
N LYS A 76 12.43 40.92 -34.31
CA LYS A 76 11.20 40.93 -33.50
C LYS A 76 10.36 42.17 -33.75
N GLN A 77 10.98 43.34 -33.78
CA GLN A 77 10.27 44.60 -33.98
C GLN A 77 9.67 44.72 -35.38
N SER A 78 10.31 44.13 -36.39
CA SER A 78 9.80 44.09 -37.78
C SER A 78 8.49 43.30 -37.93
N LEU A 79 8.19 42.41 -36.97
CA LEU A 79 7.01 41.55 -36.99
C LEU A 79 5.81 42.16 -36.25
N VAL A 80 6.02 43.24 -35.49
CA VAL A 80 4.97 43.93 -34.73
C VAL A 80 4.00 44.63 -35.70
N ASN A 81 2.71 44.55 -35.39
CA ASN A 81 1.66 45.33 -36.05
C ASN A 81 0.69 45.87 -34.99
N ASP A 82 -0.29 46.69 -35.39
CA ASP A 82 -1.23 47.38 -34.47
C ASP A 82 -2.07 46.45 -33.57
N LYS A 83 -2.02 45.12 -33.77
CA LYS A 83 -2.79 44.12 -33.05
C LYS A 83 -1.98 43.29 -32.05
N HIS A 84 -0.65 43.43 -31.99
CA HIS A 84 0.20 42.59 -31.15
C HIS A 84 1.19 43.40 -30.31
N GLU A 85 1.50 42.90 -29.12
CA GLU A 85 2.53 43.42 -28.22
C GLU A 85 3.68 42.43 -28.07
N ILE A 86 4.88 42.92 -27.74
CA ILE A 86 6.05 42.06 -27.55
C ILE A 86 6.06 41.53 -26.11
N HIS A 87 6.06 40.21 -25.95
CA HIS A 87 6.28 39.55 -24.66
C HIS A 87 7.43 38.54 -24.77
N GLY A 88 8.61 38.92 -24.27
CA GLY A 88 9.82 38.10 -24.37
C GLY A 88 10.20 37.81 -25.84
N PRO A 89 10.29 36.54 -26.27
CA PRO A 89 10.53 36.18 -27.68
C PRO A 89 9.26 36.18 -28.55
N CYS A 90 8.07 36.34 -27.96
CA CYS A 90 6.79 36.18 -28.61
C CYS A 90 6.12 37.51 -28.93
N LEU A 91 5.19 37.45 -29.88
CA LEU A 91 4.16 38.46 -30.12
C LEU A 91 2.85 37.94 -29.52
N SER A 92 2.33 38.65 -28.54
CA SER A 92 1.05 38.35 -27.90
C SER A 92 -0.03 39.22 -28.54
N ASP A 93 -1.23 38.68 -28.73
CA ASP A 93 -2.38 39.54 -29.05
C ASP A 93 -2.75 40.45 -27.85
N LYS A 94 -3.57 41.48 -28.09
CA LYS A 94 -3.97 42.43 -27.05
C LYS A 94 -4.78 41.81 -25.91
N GLU A 95 -5.35 40.63 -26.13
CA GLU A 95 -6.10 39.88 -25.12
C GLU A 95 -5.20 38.92 -24.33
N GLY A 96 -3.96 38.71 -24.79
CA GLY A 96 -2.96 37.84 -24.16
C GLY A 96 -3.26 36.35 -24.31
N GLU A 97 -4.14 35.95 -25.23
CA GLU A 97 -4.60 34.56 -25.35
C GLU A 97 -3.68 33.69 -26.24
N VAL A 98 -2.96 34.32 -27.17
CA VAL A 98 -2.09 33.62 -28.14
C VAL A 98 -0.70 34.26 -28.17
N ASP A 99 0.33 33.45 -27.91
CA ASP A 99 1.74 33.82 -27.98
C ASP A 99 2.40 33.24 -29.23
N ILE A 100 2.82 34.10 -30.16
CA ILE A 100 3.44 33.68 -31.42
C ILE A 100 4.95 33.93 -31.40
N ALA A 101 5.74 32.86 -31.48
CA ALA A 101 7.18 32.94 -31.66
C ALA A 101 7.56 32.74 -33.13
N ALA A 102 8.07 33.78 -33.80
CA ALA A 102 8.65 33.66 -35.14
C ALA A 102 10.08 33.13 -35.05
N CYS A 103 10.30 31.91 -35.54
CA CYS A 103 11.51 31.15 -35.28
C CYS A 103 12.28 30.83 -36.56
N LEU A 104 13.59 30.68 -36.42
CA LEU A 104 14.47 30.13 -37.45
C LEU A 104 14.76 28.66 -37.15
N HIS A 105 15.07 27.87 -38.18
CA HIS A 105 15.25 26.43 -38.05
C HIS A 105 16.63 26.01 -38.53
N CYS A 106 17.35 25.28 -37.67
CA CYS A 106 18.54 24.51 -38.04
C CYS A 106 18.17 23.03 -38.03
N LYS A 107 18.36 22.37 -39.17
CA LYS A 107 18.01 20.94 -39.35
C LYS A 107 18.98 20.00 -38.66
N THR A 108 20.17 20.48 -38.30
CA THR A 108 21.19 19.67 -37.63
C THR A 108 21.11 19.84 -36.12
N TRP A 109 21.37 18.77 -35.40
CA TRP A 109 21.55 18.83 -33.96
C TRP A 109 22.84 19.58 -33.62
N ILE A 110 22.75 20.51 -32.67
CA ILE A 110 23.88 21.40 -32.36
C ILE A 110 24.88 20.75 -31.41
N ALA A 111 26.17 21.04 -31.60
CA ALA A 111 27.24 20.45 -30.78
C ALA A 111 27.06 20.65 -29.25
N PRO A 112 26.64 21.82 -28.72
CA PRO A 112 26.43 22.02 -27.29
C PRO A 112 25.35 21.11 -26.68
N ALA A 113 24.44 20.59 -27.51
CA ALA A 113 23.38 19.70 -27.07
C ALA A 113 23.75 18.21 -27.22
N ILE A 114 24.99 17.87 -27.59
CA ILE A 114 25.40 16.48 -27.85
C ILE A 114 25.31 15.60 -26.60
N GLN A 115 25.58 16.16 -25.42
CA GLN A 115 25.47 15.44 -24.15
C GLN A 115 24.03 14.93 -23.89
N TRP A 116 23.01 15.62 -24.41
CA TRP A 116 21.64 15.12 -24.32
C TRP A 116 21.47 13.81 -25.10
N VAL A 117 22.17 13.63 -26.21
CA VAL A 117 22.13 12.41 -27.01
C VAL A 117 22.76 11.24 -26.25
N SER A 118 23.96 11.46 -25.68
CA SER A 118 24.78 10.41 -25.07
C SER A 118 24.47 10.11 -23.60
N ARG A 119 23.77 10.99 -22.86
CA ARG A 119 23.54 10.76 -21.41
C ARG A 119 22.72 9.50 -21.13
N SER A 120 23.14 8.78 -20.09
CA SER A 120 22.47 7.57 -19.58
C SER A 120 21.05 7.86 -19.08
N ARG A 121 20.11 6.94 -19.32
CA ARG A 121 18.69 7.04 -18.92
C ARG A 121 18.08 5.66 -18.70
N ASN A 122 17.09 5.57 -17.82
CA ASN A 122 16.29 4.38 -17.54
C ASN A 122 15.17 4.18 -18.59
N SER A 123 15.57 3.87 -19.83
CA SER A 123 14.72 3.44 -20.95
C SER A 123 13.75 4.49 -21.56
N TRP A 124 13.64 5.68 -20.97
CA TRP A 124 12.87 6.80 -21.54
C TRP A 124 13.78 8.00 -21.88
N PRO A 125 13.54 8.73 -22.98
CA PRO A 125 12.61 8.39 -24.07
C PRO A 125 13.16 7.24 -24.93
N SER A 126 12.28 6.61 -25.72
CA SER A 126 12.69 5.54 -26.63
C SER A 126 13.67 6.02 -27.69
N HIS A 127 14.49 5.10 -28.23
CA HIS A 127 15.45 5.43 -29.30
C HIS A 127 14.78 6.11 -30.50
N LYS A 128 13.59 5.65 -30.89
CA LYS A 128 12.82 6.24 -32.00
C LYS A 128 12.48 7.71 -31.74
N VAL A 129 12.03 8.03 -30.52
CA VAL A 129 11.68 9.40 -30.13
C VAL A 129 12.94 10.27 -30.08
N LYS A 130 14.04 9.77 -29.52
CA LYS A 130 15.33 10.48 -29.54
C LYS A 130 15.76 10.81 -30.97
N GLN A 131 15.70 9.83 -31.87
CA GLN A 131 16.07 10.02 -33.27
C GLN A 131 15.17 11.06 -33.95
N SER A 132 13.85 11.00 -33.74
CA SER A 132 12.94 12.02 -34.29
C SER A 132 13.21 13.44 -33.80
N ILE A 133 13.66 13.59 -32.54
CA ILE A 133 14.08 14.89 -31.98
C ILE A 133 15.37 15.37 -32.65
N ILE A 134 16.34 14.47 -32.82
CA ILE A 134 17.63 14.77 -33.47
C ILE A 134 17.44 15.14 -34.94
N ASP A 135 16.65 14.35 -35.69
CA ASP A 135 16.35 14.56 -37.11
C ASP A 135 15.57 15.87 -37.34
N HIS A 136 14.81 16.32 -36.35
CA HIS A 136 14.15 17.61 -36.42
C HIS A 136 15.14 18.77 -36.27
N GLY A 137 16.21 18.63 -35.49
CA GLY A 137 17.14 19.71 -35.19
C GLY A 137 16.61 20.69 -34.14
N VAL A 138 17.00 21.97 -34.24
CA VAL A 138 16.71 23.00 -33.23
C VAL A 138 16.12 24.27 -33.84
N LEU A 139 15.39 25.02 -33.01
CA LEU A 139 14.84 26.31 -33.39
C LEU A 139 15.61 27.45 -32.73
N PHE A 140 15.53 28.64 -33.30
CA PHE A 140 16.06 29.87 -32.73
C PHE A 140 14.94 30.88 -32.58
N VAL A 141 14.82 31.45 -31.38
CA VAL A 141 13.84 32.50 -31.07
C VAL A 141 14.55 33.84 -30.87
N PRO A 142 13.94 34.96 -31.29
CA PRO A 142 14.60 36.26 -31.34
C PRO A 142 14.65 36.91 -29.94
N ILE A 143 15.51 36.42 -29.06
CA ILE A 143 15.74 37.04 -27.75
C ILE A 143 17.19 36.83 -27.34
N GLY A 144 17.83 37.93 -26.95
CA GLY A 144 19.18 37.89 -26.41
C GLY A 144 19.22 37.59 -24.92
N ALA A 145 20.43 37.31 -24.45
CA ALA A 145 20.65 37.00 -23.05
C ALA A 145 20.71 38.30 -22.25
N LYS A 146 19.80 38.44 -21.27
CA LYS A 146 19.72 39.64 -20.43
C LYS A 146 21.09 40.04 -19.85
N GLY A 147 21.47 41.29 -20.07
CA GLY A 147 22.74 41.86 -19.61
C GLY A 147 23.95 41.47 -20.45
N SER A 148 23.75 40.89 -21.64
CA SER A 148 24.82 40.67 -22.61
C SER A 148 25.14 41.97 -23.35
N GLN A 149 26.42 42.19 -23.66
CA GLN A 149 26.83 43.31 -24.53
C GLN A 149 26.31 43.16 -25.96
N LYS A 150 25.91 41.93 -26.33
CA LYS A 150 25.38 41.57 -27.65
C LYS A 150 23.88 41.21 -27.60
N GLU A 151 23.16 41.63 -26.55
CA GLU A 151 21.76 41.23 -26.30
C GLU A 151 20.84 41.49 -27.52
N ASN A 152 21.07 42.57 -28.28
CA ASN A 152 20.25 42.86 -29.47
C ASN A 152 20.54 41.96 -30.68
N LEU A 153 21.70 41.29 -30.70
CA LEU A 153 22.16 40.43 -31.80
C LEU A 153 21.98 38.93 -31.51
N GLU A 154 21.86 38.58 -30.23
CA GLU A 154 21.80 37.20 -29.78
C GLU A 154 20.43 36.56 -30.05
N TRP A 155 20.46 35.30 -30.45
CA TRP A 155 19.31 34.44 -30.62
C TRP A 155 19.37 33.28 -29.63
N ARG A 156 18.25 32.96 -29.00
CA ARG A 156 18.17 31.85 -28.04
C ARG A 156 17.81 30.55 -28.74
N VAL A 157 18.55 29.49 -28.44
CA VAL A 157 18.22 28.13 -28.86
C VAL A 157 16.94 27.68 -28.17
N SER A 158 16.00 27.13 -28.95
CA SER A 158 14.74 26.57 -28.47
C SER A 158 14.61 25.10 -28.88
N PHE A 159 14.31 24.27 -27.89
CA PHE A 159 14.02 22.85 -28.06
C PHE A 159 12.52 22.54 -27.99
N SER A 160 11.64 23.54 -28.09
CA SER A 160 10.20 23.37 -27.83
C SER A 160 9.52 22.28 -28.66
N VAL A 161 9.96 22.03 -29.90
CA VAL A 161 9.46 20.89 -30.69
C VAL A 161 9.94 19.56 -30.11
N GLY A 162 11.22 19.47 -29.72
CA GLY A 162 11.76 18.31 -29.03
C GLY A 162 11.07 18.03 -27.69
N GLU A 163 10.82 19.08 -26.91
CA GLU A 163 10.04 19.00 -25.66
C GLU A 163 8.62 18.51 -25.91
N LYS A 164 7.97 18.94 -27.00
CA LYS A 164 6.64 18.43 -27.41
C LYS A 164 6.68 16.93 -27.72
N PHE A 165 7.71 16.46 -28.43
CA PHE A 165 7.90 15.02 -28.63
C PHE A 165 8.03 14.26 -27.31
N LEU A 166 8.78 14.80 -26.34
CA LEU A 166 8.92 14.19 -25.02
C LEU A 166 7.59 14.16 -24.25
N ILE A 167 6.88 15.28 -24.15
CA ILE A 167 5.59 15.37 -23.45
C ILE A 167 4.57 14.40 -24.04
N ASN A 168 4.53 14.26 -25.36
CA ASN A 168 3.63 13.32 -26.05
C ASN A 168 3.93 11.85 -25.74
N THR A 169 5.05 11.54 -25.10
CA THR A 169 5.43 10.19 -24.67
C THR A 169 5.26 9.96 -23.18
N PHE A 170 4.80 10.96 -22.43
CA PHE A 170 4.48 10.78 -21.02
C PHE A 170 3.34 9.79 -20.83
N THR A 171 3.46 8.94 -19.81
CA THR A 171 2.34 8.14 -19.32
C THR A 171 1.27 9.06 -18.72
N HIS A 172 0.07 8.52 -18.53
CA HIS A 172 -1.00 9.24 -17.86
C HIS A 172 -0.58 9.72 -16.46
N THR A 173 0.13 8.88 -15.69
CA THR A 173 0.63 9.24 -14.36
C THR A 173 1.65 10.37 -14.40
N GLN A 174 2.59 10.36 -15.37
CA GLN A 174 3.54 11.46 -15.54
C GLN A 174 2.83 12.78 -15.87
N LEU A 175 1.81 12.74 -16.74
CA LEU A 175 0.99 13.92 -17.06
C LEU A 175 0.21 14.44 -15.85
N LEU A 176 -0.35 13.55 -15.03
CA LEU A 176 -1.04 13.92 -13.79
C LEU A 176 -0.08 14.56 -12.79
N CYS A 177 1.12 14.00 -12.59
CA CYS A 177 2.15 14.60 -11.74
C CYS A 177 2.54 16.01 -12.23
N TYR A 178 2.78 16.17 -13.54
CA TYR A 178 3.08 17.48 -14.11
C TYR A 178 1.92 18.47 -13.92
N ALA A 179 0.68 18.02 -14.11
CA ALA A 179 -0.51 18.84 -13.90
C ALA A 179 -0.66 19.29 -12.44
N LEU A 180 -0.44 18.39 -11.49
CA LEU A 180 -0.46 18.72 -10.06
C LEU A 180 0.62 19.72 -9.67
N LEU A 181 1.85 19.56 -10.18
CA LEU A 181 2.91 20.55 -9.96
C LEU A 181 2.52 21.94 -10.49
N LYS A 182 1.88 22.02 -11.66
CA LYS A 182 1.36 23.29 -12.20
C LYS A 182 0.25 23.89 -11.34
N ILE A 183 -0.64 23.06 -10.80
CA ILE A 183 -1.70 23.50 -9.87
C ILE A 183 -1.07 24.05 -8.59
N ILE A 184 -0.08 23.36 -8.02
CA ILE A 184 0.64 23.84 -6.82
C ILE A 184 1.33 25.18 -7.11
N LEU A 185 2.00 25.31 -8.26
CA LEU A 185 2.61 26.58 -8.65
C LEU A 185 1.57 27.71 -8.70
N LYS A 186 0.50 27.52 -9.47
CA LYS A 186 -0.50 28.56 -9.72
C LYS A 186 -1.36 28.89 -8.50
N ASP A 187 -1.82 27.87 -7.79
CA ASP A 187 -2.86 27.99 -6.77
C ASP A 187 -2.30 27.98 -5.34
N VAL A 188 -1.00 27.75 -5.15
CA VAL A 188 -0.36 27.79 -3.82
C VAL A 188 0.80 28.77 -3.80
N ILE A 189 1.75 28.64 -4.73
CA ILE A 189 2.98 29.44 -4.72
C ILE A 189 2.72 30.86 -5.24
N ASP A 190 2.14 31.01 -6.42
CA ASP A 190 1.94 32.32 -7.08
C ASP A 190 0.90 33.21 -6.39
N ILE A 191 0.08 32.65 -5.49
CA ILE A 191 -0.80 33.45 -4.62
C ILE A 191 0.01 34.29 -3.64
N HIS A 192 1.22 33.86 -3.27
CA HIS A 192 2.09 34.60 -2.36
C HIS A 192 2.90 35.62 -3.15
N SER A 193 2.63 36.92 -2.93
CA SER A 193 3.22 38.02 -3.72
C SER A 193 4.75 38.06 -3.75
N GLU A 194 5.40 37.54 -2.70
CA GLU A 194 6.88 37.46 -2.62
C GLU A 194 7.47 36.38 -3.53
N CYS A 195 6.70 35.34 -3.86
CA CYS A 195 7.14 34.21 -4.67
C CYS A 195 6.68 34.28 -6.12
N LYS A 196 5.77 35.21 -6.42
CA LYS A 196 5.17 35.38 -7.75
C LYS A 196 6.26 35.63 -8.79
N ASP A 197 6.18 34.91 -9.91
CA ASP A 197 7.10 34.98 -11.05
C ASP A 197 8.54 34.48 -10.80
N LEU A 198 8.85 33.94 -9.60
CA LEU A 198 10.16 33.34 -9.31
C LEU A 198 10.33 31.96 -9.97
N LEU A 199 9.24 31.18 -10.06
CA LEU A 199 9.24 29.84 -10.65
C LEU A 199 8.26 29.79 -11.82
N SER A 200 8.74 29.53 -13.03
CA SER A 200 7.89 29.32 -14.19
C SER A 200 7.56 27.84 -14.42
N SER A 201 6.47 27.58 -15.16
CA SER A 201 6.07 26.24 -15.57
C SER A 201 7.15 25.49 -16.38
N TYR A 202 8.08 26.23 -17.00
CA TYR A 202 9.23 25.66 -17.71
C TYR A 202 10.16 24.86 -16.79
N PHE A 203 10.39 25.32 -15.56
CA PHE A 203 11.21 24.58 -14.59
C PHE A 203 10.56 23.26 -14.20
N LEU A 204 9.25 23.28 -13.93
CA LEU A 204 8.47 22.06 -13.62
C LEU A 204 8.54 21.04 -14.75
N LYS A 205 8.39 21.50 -15.99
CA LYS A 205 8.51 20.66 -17.20
C LYS A 205 9.91 20.04 -17.30
N THR A 206 10.95 20.83 -17.03
CA THR A 206 12.34 20.36 -17.07
C THR A 206 12.61 19.30 -16.01
N ILE A 207 12.14 19.52 -14.78
CA ILE A 207 12.21 18.54 -13.69
C ILE A 207 11.51 17.24 -14.11
N MET A 208 10.32 17.33 -14.70
CA MET A 208 9.59 16.17 -15.19
C MET A 208 10.37 15.38 -16.25
N PHE A 209 11.11 16.05 -17.15
CA PHE A 209 11.97 15.36 -18.12
C PHE A 209 13.15 14.63 -17.48
N TRP A 210 13.76 15.23 -16.44
CA TRP A 210 14.84 14.58 -15.71
C TRP A 210 14.34 13.36 -14.94
N ILE A 211 13.34 13.52 -14.08
CA ILE A 211 12.80 12.43 -13.26
C ILE A 211 12.27 11.29 -14.17
N SER A 212 11.65 11.62 -15.30
CA SER A 212 11.17 10.61 -16.25
C SER A 212 12.29 9.84 -16.95
N GLY A 213 13.47 10.44 -17.11
CA GLY A 213 14.66 9.78 -17.64
C GLY A 213 15.43 8.99 -16.58
N ASP A 214 15.39 9.43 -15.32
CA ASP A 214 16.14 8.83 -14.22
C ASP A 214 15.39 7.67 -13.56
N LEU A 215 14.05 7.65 -13.61
CA LEU A 215 13.24 6.58 -13.01
C LEU A 215 12.86 5.48 -14.01
N PRO A 216 12.86 4.20 -13.61
CA PRO A 216 12.32 3.12 -14.42
C PRO A 216 10.86 3.34 -14.79
N GLN A 217 10.49 3.00 -16.03
CA GLN A 217 9.12 3.16 -16.55
C GLN A 217 8.04 2.39 -15.77
N SER A 218 8.42 1.36 -15.01
CA SER A 218 7.49 0.61 -14.14
C SER A 218 6.92 1.46 -13.00
N ILE A 219 7.66 2.45 -12.47
CA ILE A 219 7.20 3.30 -11.37
C ILE A 219 6.00 4.16 -11.77
N TRP A 220 5.90 4.50 -13.07
CA TRP A 220 4.83 5.34 -13.60
C TRP A 220 3.55 4.56 -13.94
N LYS A 221 3.48 3.26 -13.66
CA LYS A 221 2.29 2.43 -13.93
C LYS A 221 1.42 2.33 -12.66
N PRO A 222 0.10 2.60 -12.75
CA PRO A 222 -0.81 2.51 -11.60
C PRO A 222 -0.88 1.11 -10.95
N ASP A 223 -0.68 0.06 -11.75
CA ASP A 223 -1.03 -1.31 -11.36
C ASP A 223 0.13 -2.16 -10.84
N SER A 224 1.37 -1.67 -10.90
CA SER A 224 2.46 -2.41 -10.26
C SER A 224 2.41 -2.11 -8.77
N ILE A 225 1.86 -3.04 -7.99
CA ILE A 225 2.27 -3.20 -6.59
C ILE A 225 3.79 -3.32 -6.64
N ASN A 226 4.48 -2.21 -6.40
CA ASN A 226 5.92 -2.20 -6.42
C ASN A 226 6.36 -3.12 -5.28
N PRO A 227 7.19 -4.16 -5.51
CA PRO A 227 7.77 -4.94 -4.43
C PRO A 227 8.38 -4.06 -3.33
N ASN A 228 8.87 -2.87 -3.69
CA ASN A 228 9.35 -1.86 -2.74
C ASN A 228 8.24 -1.32 -1.83
N THR A 229 6.99 -1.21 -2.29
CA THR A 229 5.85 -0.81 -1.43
C THR A 229 5.51 -1.91 -0.42
N SER A 230 5.48 -3.18 -0.81
CA SER A 230 5.30 -4.28 0.15
C SER A 230 6.40 -4.28 1.21
N ILE A 231 7.66 -4.11 0.79
CA ILE A 231 8.82 -4.04 1.70
C ILE A 231 8.72 -2.81 2.60
N ALA A 232 8.34 -1.65 2.06
CA ALA A 232 8.19 -0.42 2.83
C ALA A 232 7.07 -0.56 3.87
N LEU A 233 5.91 -1.11 3.49
CA LEU A 233 4.81 -1.36 4.41
C LEU A 233 5.22 -2.37 5.49
N TYR A 234 5.93 -3.45 5.10
CA TYR A 234 6.49 -4.41 6.05
C TYR A 234 7.37 -3.70 7.10
N ARG A 235 8.32 -2.85 6.65
CA ARG A 235 9.20 -2.10 7.57
C ARG A 235 8.42 -1.14 8.46
N TYR A 236 7.44 -0.43 7.91
CA TYR A 236 6.59 0.48 8.67
C TYR A 236 5.84 -0.26 9.79
N LEU A 237 5.24 -1.42 9.48
CA LEU A 237 4.56 -2.25 10.47
C LEU A 237 5.54 -2.74 11.55
N CYS A 238 6.75 -3.16 11.18
CA CYS A 238 7.77 -3.56 12.16
C CYS A 238 8.19 -2.40 13.07
N GLN A 239 8.32 -1.18 12.53
CA GLN A 239 8.83 -0.03 13.28
C GLN A 239 7.77 0.64 14.16
N HIS A 240 6.52 0.65 13.71
CA HIS A 240 5.50 1.52 14.30
C HIS A 240 4.28 0.78 14.87
N ILE A 241 4.05 -0.49 14.51
CA ILE A 241 2.80 -1.17 14.88
C ILE A 241 3.03 -2.49 15.61
N VAL A 242 3.73 -3.45 15.00
CA VAL A 242 3.82 -4.85 15.50
C VAL A 242 5.16 -5.16 16.16
N GLY A 243 6.23 -4.48 15.77
CA GLY A 243 7.59 -4.82 16.18
C GLY A 243 8.30 -5.73 15.17
N THR A 244 9.62 -5.88 15.34
CA THR A 244 10.45 -6.75 14.49
C THR A 244 10.20 -8.23 14.79
N GLU A 245 10.69 -9.12 13.92
CA GLU A 245 10.60 -10.56 14.13
C GLU A 245 11.24 -11.01 15.45
N ASP A 246 12.41 -10.47 15.80
CA ASP A 246 13.09 -10.79 17.05
C ASP A 246 12.32 -10.30 18.28
N HIS A 247 11.73 -9.10 18.20
CA HIS A 247 10.87 -8.58 19.26
C HIS A 247 9.68 -9.52 19.51
N VAL A 248 8.97 -9.91 18.46
CA VAL A 248 7.83 -10.84 18.58
C VAL A 248 8.27 -12.20 19.15
N LYS A 249 9.42 -12.74 18.73
CA LYS A 249 9.97 -13.99 19.29
C LYS A 249 10.25 -13.86 20.79
N GLN A 250 10.81 -12.75 21.23
CA GLN A 250 11.06 -12.48 22.65
C GLN A 250 9.76 -12.38 23.45
N VAL A 251 8.74 -11.68 22.94
CA VAL A 251 7.42 -11.58 23.58
C VAL A 251 6.77 -12.96 23.72
N ARG A 252 6.78 -13.77 22.65
CA ARG A 252 6.25 -15.14 22.68
C ARG A 252 6.98 -16.04 23.67
N LEU A 253 8.30 -15.94 23.74
CA LEU A 253 9.10 -16.67 24.73
C LEU A 253 8.71 -16.27 26.15
N MET A 254 8.59 -14.97 26.43
CA MET A 254 8.16 -14.47 27.74
C MET A 254 6.77 -14.97 28.11
N ASN A 255 5.83 -15.00 27.16
CA ASN A 255 4.49 -15.52 27.39
C ASN A 255 4.50 -17.04 27.68
N ALA A 256 5.32 -17.82 26.96
CA ALA A 256 5.47 -19.24 27.24
C ALA A 256 6.05 -19.51 28.63
N VAL A 257 7.06 -18.73 29.05
CA VAL A 257 7.60 -18.80 30.42
C VAL A 257 6.54 -18.46 31.45
N ARG A 258 5.74 -17.41 31.21
CA ARG A 258 4.64 -17.00 32.10
C ARG A 258 3.60 -18.09 32.25
N ASP A 259 3.13 -18.69 31.16
CA ASP A 259 2.15 -19.78 31.19
C ASP A 259 2.67 -20.98 32.01
N ASN A 260 3.95 -21.32 31.84
CA ASN A 260 4.59 -22.41 32.61
C ASN A 260 4.68 -22.10 34.11
N MET A 261 4.91 -20.84 34.48
CA MET A 261 4.93 -20.40 35.88
C MET A 261 3.53 -20.37 36.51
N GLN A 262 2.47 -20.20 35.71
CA GLN A 262 1.08 -20.11 36.20
C GLN A 262 0.38 -21.48 36.28
N ASN A 263 1.13 -22.50 36.68
CA ASN A 263 0.65 -23.86 36.83
C ASN A 263 0.45 -24.22 38.32
N PHE A 264 -0.74 -23.92 38.85
CA PHE A 264 -1.06 -24.12 40.28
C PHE A 264 -1.67 -25.50 40.56
N LYS A 265 -1.82 -25.87 41.84
CA LYS A 265 -2.34 -27.18 42.24
C LYS A 265 -3.71 -27.50 41.64
N ASN A 266 -4.64 -26.53 41.63
CA ASN A 266 -6.03 -26.74 41.22
C ASN A 266 -6.36 -26.17 39.83
N VAL A 267 -5.56 -25.22 39.35
CA VAL A 267 -5.80 -24.52 38.08
C VAL A 267 -4.51 -24.35 37.28
N THR A 268 -4.62 -24.31 35.96
CA THR A 268 -3.57 -23.80 35.07
C THR A 268 -4.10 -22.53 34.41
N ILE A 269 -3.33 -21.46 34.43
CA ILE A 269 -3.69 -20.21 33.75
C ILE A 269 -2.88 -20.13 32.46
N ILE A 270 -3.56 -19.86 31.35
CA ILE A 270 -2.95 -19.79 30.02
C ILE A 270 -3.29 -18.44 29.41
N THR A 271 -2.28 -17.69 28.99
CA THR A 271 -2.47 -16.48 28.19
C THR A 271 -2.93 -16.84 26.78
N SER A 272 -4.03 -16.24 26.34
CA SER A 272 -4.64 -16.48 25.03
C SER A 272 -4.75 -15.17 24.24
N GLY A 273 -5.36 -15.25 23.06
CA GLY A 273 -5.68 -14.10 22.22
C GLY A 273 -4.47 -13.31 21.76
N SER A 274 -4.69 -12.03 21.42
CA SER A 274 -3.68 -11.17 20.80
C SER A 274 -2.40 -11.09 21.64
N PHE A 275 -2.55 -10.95 22.97
CA PHE A 275 -1.43 -10.91 23.90
C PHE A 275 -0.69 -12.25 23.93
N GLY A 276 -1.39 -13.37 24.15
CA GLY A 276 -0.79 -14.71 24.20
C GLY A 276 -0.08 -15.11 22.90
N GLU A 277 -0.57 -14.63 21.76
CA GLU A 277 -0.04 -14.88 20.41
C GLU A 277 1.20 -14.03 20.05
N GLY A 278 1.55 -13.05 20.91
CA GLY A 278 2.63 -12.11 20.67
C GLY A 278 2.31 -11.05 19.61
N LEU A 279 1.03 -10.71 19.44
CA LEU A 279 0.53 -9.69 18.52
C LEU A 279 -0.25 -8.62 19.30
N GLU A 280 0.44 -7.95 20.22
CA GLU A 280 -0.13 -6.85 20.99
C GLU A 280 -0.26 -5.61 20.09
N MET A 281 -1.50 -5.18 19.88
CA MET A 281 -1.82 -4.02 19.03
C MET A 281 -2.75 -3.07 19.79
N ARG A 282 -2.86 -1.82 19.32
CA ARG A 282 -3.79 -0.83 19.89
C ARG A 282 -5.20 -1.42 20.04
N GLY A 283 -5.77 -1.26 21.24
CA GLY A 283 -7.11 -1.76 21.58
C GLY A 283 -7.20 -3.29 21.69
N SER A 284 -6.10 -3.97 22.01
CA SER A 284 -6.14 -5.39 22.39
C SER A 284 -6.54 -5.56 23.84
N ASP A 285 -7.40 -6.53 24.08
CA ASP A 285 -7.82 -7.09 25.35
C ASP A 285 -6.86 -8.17 25.86
N PHE A 286 -6.96 -8.48 27.16
CA PHE A 286 -6.24 -9.58 27.79
C PHE A 286 -7.14 -10.80 27.95
N ASP A 287 -7.00 -11.75 27.04
CA ASP A 287 -7.67 -13.04 27.12
C ASP A 287 -6.89 -14.03 28.01
N ILE A 288 -7.56 -14.56 29.03
CA ILE A 288 -6.98 -15.53 29.96
C ILE A 288 -7.87 -16.76 30.05
N MET A 289 -7.28 -17.94 29.86
CA MET A 289 -7.96 -19.22 30.05
C MET A 289 -7.57 -19.83 31.39
N ILE A 290 -8.57 -20.12 32.23
CA ILE A 290 -8.40 -20.76 33.54
C ILE A 290 -8.84 -22.22 33.42
N VAL A 291 -7.87 -23.12 33.28
CA VAL A 291 -8.12 -24.56 33.14
C VAL A 291 -8.29 -25.19 34.52
N LEU A 292 -9.49 -25.71 34.81
CA LEU A 292 -9.83 -26.31 36.10
C LEU A 292 -9.37 -27.78 36.15
N LYS A 293 -8.31 -28.06 36.91
CA LYS A 293 -7.68 -29.40 36.94
C LYS A 293 -8.55 -30.46 37.62
N GLN A 294 -9.52 -30.07 38.42
CA GLN A 294 -10.40 -31.00 39.15
C GLN A 294 -11.33 -31.81 38.21
N PHE A 295 -11.58 -31.33 37.00
CA PHE A 295 -12.37 -32.03 36.00
C PHE A 295 -11.47 -32.88 35.10
N ASP A 296 -11.93 -34.09 34.78
CA ASP A 296 -11.36 -35.01 33.81
C ASP A 296 -12.43 -35.28 32.77
N VAL A 297 -12.26 -34.68 31.59
CA VAL A 297 -13.21 -34.76 30.47
C VAL A 297 -12.71 -35.77 29.46
N CYS A 298 -13.53 -36.75 29.10
CA CYS A 298 -13.13 -37.87 28.24
C CYS A 298 -14.20 -38.20 27.20
N GLU A 299 -13.79 -38.75 26.06
CA GLU A 299 -14.70 -39.23 25.03
C GLU A 299 -15.22 -40.65 25.30
N GLU A 300 -14.42 -41.45 26.00
CA GLU A 300 -14.76 -42.84 26.35
C GLU A 300 -14.75 -43.04 27.88
N LEU A 301 -15.58 -43.99 28.33
CA LEU A 301 -15.63 -44.38 29.73
C LEU A 301 -14.33 -45.09 30.13
N LYS A 302 -13.68 -44.60 31.19
CA LYS A 302 -12.50 -45.25 31.76
C LYS A 302 -12.94 -46.39 32.69
N SER A 303 -12.15 -47.46 32.73
CA SER A 303 -12.37 -48.57 33.67
C SER A 303 -12.15 -48.18 35.13
N HIS A 304 -11.30 -47.18 35.39
CA HIS A 304 -10.98 -46.69 36.72
C HIS A 304 -10.91 -45.16 36.73
N TYR A 305 -11.40 -44.56 37.82
CA TYR A 305 -11.42 -43.12 38.01
C TYR A 305 -10.58 -42.71 39.20
N HIS A 306 -9.91 -41.56 39.10
CA HIS A 306 -9.22 -40.99 40.24
C HIS A 306 -10.27 -40.43 41.22
N PRO A 307 -10.27 -40.84 42.50
CA PRO A 307 -11.36 -40.52 43.44
C PRO A 307 -11.51 -39.02 43.75
N ASN A 308 -10.45 -38.25 43.51
CA ASN A 308 -10.41 -36.79 43.71
C ASN A 308 -10.70 -35.99 42.43
N LYS A 309 -11.11 -36.62 41.33
CA LYS A 309 -11.44 -35.96 40.05
C LYS A 309 -12.92 -36.12 39.75
N ILE A 310 -13.51 -35.06 39.20
CA ILE A 310 -14.86 -35.09 38.62
C ILE A 310 -14.73 -35.66 37.22
N GLN A 311 -15.55 -36.65 36.91
CA GLN A 311 -15.49 -37.37 35.64
C GLN A 311 -16.66 -36.94 34.77
N LEU A 312 -16.33 -36.40 33.60
CA LEU A 312 -17.28 -35.95 32.60
C LEU A 312 -17.06 -36.72 31.31
N LEU A 313 -18.16 -37.23 30.73
CA LEU A 313 -18.16 -37.89 29.44
C LEU A 313 -18.71 -36.95 28.37
N ILE A 314 -18.00 -36.85 27.25
CA ILE A 314 -18.41 -36.06 26.09
C ILE A 314 -19.55 -36.82 25.38
N GLU A 315 -20.73 -36.22 25.28
CA GLU A 315 -21.85 -36.74 24.48
C GLU A 315 -22.25 -35.72 23.40
N ARG A 316 -22.45 -36.18 22.17
CA ARG A 316 -22.64 -35.33 20.99
C ARG A 316 -23.93 -35.61 20.23
N ASP A 317 -24.87 -36.30 20.87
CA ASP A 317 -26.17 -36.58 20.27
C ASP A 317 -26.99 -35.29 20.18
N ASP A 318 -27.50 -35.00 18.97
CA ASP A 318 -28.32 -33.84 18.64
C ASP A 318 -27.71 -32.49 19.06
N VAL A 319 -26.39 -32.30 18.90
CA VAL A 319 -25.73 -31.01 19.11
C VAL A 319 -25.03 -30.54 17.84
N LYS A 320 -24.92 -29.22 17.69
CA LYS A 320 -24.22 -28.60 16.56
C LYS A 320 -22.72 -28.96 16.57
N PRO A 321 -22.05 -29.13 15.40
CA PRO A 321 -20.59 -29.23 15.33
C PRO A 321 -19.88 -28.14 16.15
N CYS A 322 -18.74 -28.49 16.77
CA CYS A 322 -18.02 -27.71 17.79
C CYS A 322 -18.73 -27.55 19.16
N TYR A 323 -19.93 -28.09 19.36
CA TYR A 323 -20.59 -28.12 20.67
C TYR A 323 -20.72 -29.55 21.18
N THR A 324 -20.89 -29.69 22.49
CA THR A 324 -21.06 -30.97 23.17
C THR A 324 -21.91 -30.82 24.42
N LEU A 325 -22.49 -31.93 24.87
CA LEU A 325 -22.94 -32.10 26.25
C LEU A 325 -21.82 -32.76 27.06
N LEU A 326 -21.74 -32.43 28.34
CA LEU A 326 -20.78 -33.02 29.28
C LEU A 326 -21.55 -33.79 30.36
N ARG A 327 -21.73 -35.09 30.15
CA ARG A 327 -22.47 -35.96 31.07
C ARG A 327 -21.66 -36.18 32.33
N LEU A 328 -22.29 -35.99 33.49
CA LEU A 328 -21.70 -36.31 34.77
C LEU A 328 -21.66 -37.84 34.96
N VAL A 329 -20.45 -38.39 35.08
CA VAL A 329 -20.23 -39.82 35.39
C VAL A 329 -19.99 -39.99 36.87
N TYR A 330 -19.18 -39.13 37.47
CA TYR A 330 -18.82 -39.21 38.88
C TYR A 330 -18.44 -37.84 39.44
N SER A 331 -18.98 -37.49 40.62
CA SER A 331 -18.53 -36.36 41.43
C SER A 331 -18.81 -36.62 42.90
N ARG A 332 -17.94 -36.11 43.78
CA ARG A 332 -18.19 -35.97 45.23
C ARG A 332 -18.47 -34.51 45.64
N SER A 333 -18.35 -33.56 44.71
CA SER A 333 -18.57 -32.13 44.97
C SER A 333 -20.06 -31.82 44.84
N SER A 334 -20.64 -31.34 45.94
CA SER A 334 -22.02 -30.84 45.98
C SER A 334 -22.19 -29.61 45.12
N GLU A 335 -21.19 -28.75 45.02
CA GLU A 335 -21.19 -27.56 44.16
C GLU A 335 -21.34 -27.94 42.68
N VAL A 336 -20.60 -28.95 42.23
CA VAL A 336 -20.69 -29.46 40.85
C VAL A 336 -22.02 -30.12 40.58
N MET A 337 -22.55 -30.89 41.56
CA MET A 337 -23.89 -31.49 41.43
C MET A 337 -24.97 -30.41 41.32
N ARG A 338 -24.84 -29.27 42.00
CA ARG A 338 -25.74 -28.11 41.86
C ARG A 338 -25.62 -27.39 40.52
N ALA A 339 -24.47 -27.50 39.85
CA ALA A 339 -24.25 -26.97 38.51
C ALA A 339 -24.65 -27.95 37.41
N CYS A 340 -25.16 -29.13 37.76
CA CYS A 340 -25.71 -30.10 36.82
C CYS A 340 -27.22 -29.95 36.69
N ASP A 341 -27.74 -30.35 35.53
CA ASP A 341 -29.17 -30.38 35.23
C ASP A 341 -29.53 -31.69 34.51
N GLU A 342 -30.76 -32.14 34.69
CA GLU A 342 -31.23 -33.43 34.18
C GLU A 342 -31.82 -33.27 32.77
N HIS A 343 -31.38 -34.12 31.85
CA HIS A 343 -31.97 -34.22 30.52
C HIS A 343 -32.07 -35.69 30.11
N ASN A 344 -33.27 -36.13 29.73
CA ASN A 344 -33.56 -37.52 29.34
C ASN A 344 -33.03 -38.58 30.33
N GLY A 345 -33.17 -38.34 31.64
CA GLY A 345 -32.74 -39.25 32.71
C GLY A 345 -31.24 -39.33 32.93
N LYS A 346 -30.46 -38.44 32.30
CA LYS A 346 -29.01 -38.30 32.49
C LYS A 346 -28.69 -36.91 33.07
N GLN A 347 -27.66 -36.85 33.90
CA GLN A 347 -27.19 -35.61 34.51
C GLN A 347 -26.07 -34.99 33.66
N TYR A 348 -26.19 -33.70 33.32
CA TYR A 348 -25.22 -32.97 32.51
C TYR A 348 -24.73 -31.73 33.22
N LEU A 349 -23.43 -31.42 33.13
CA LEU A 349 -22.90 -30.17 33.65
C LEU A 349 -23.41 -29.01 32.79
N SER A 350 -24.26 -28.15 33.36
CA SER A 350 -24.83 -27.00 32.65
C SER A 350 -23.79 -25.90 32.50
N SER A 351 -23.58 -25.42 31.27
CA SER A 351 -22.71 -24.28 31.01
C SER A 351 -23.27 -22.98 31.60
N ALA A 352 -24.60 -22.82 31.62
CA ALA A 352 -25.25 -21.67 32.23
C ALA A 352 -25.09 -21.64 33.76
N LEU A 353 -25.37 -22.76 34.45
CA LEU A 353 -25.21 -22.85 35.90
C LEU A 353 -23.74 -22.75 36.32
N HIS A 354 -22.83 -23.37 35.56
CA HIS A 354 -21.39 -23.25 35.79
C HIS A 354 -20.92 -21.79 35.71
N LYS A 355 -21.40 -21.02 34.72
CA LYS A 355 -21.10 -19.58 34.61
C LYS A 355 -21.67 -18.77 35.77
N GLN A 356 -22.91 -19.00 36.16
CA GLN A 356 -23.54 -18.27 37.27
C GLN A 356 -22.75 -18.43 38.57
N GLY A 357 -22.22 -19.63 38.85
CA GLY A 357 -21.36 -19.87 40.01
C GLY A 357 -20.04 -19.07 40.01
N LEU A 358 -19.65 -18.48 38.87
CA LEU A 358 -18.44 -17.66 38.72
C LEU A 358 -18.71 -16.16 38.78
N VAL A 359 -19.98 -15.72 38.76
CA VAL A 359 -20.34 -14.30 38.73
C VAL A 359 -20.22 -13.69 40.11
N ASN A 360 -19.56 -12.55 40.16
CA ASN A 360 -19.68 -11.59 41.25
C ASN A 360 -20.04 -10.23 40.64
N ASP A 361 -21.27 -9.77 40.86
CA ASP A 361 -21.85 -8.55 40.25
C ASP A 361 -21.02 -7.28 40.54
N GLU A 362 -20.20 -7.29 41.58
CA GLU A 362 -19.32 -6.17 41.89
C GLU A 362 -18.06 -6.09 41.01
N LEU A 363 -17.70 -7.17 40.30
CA LEU A 363 -16.39 -7.32 39.62
C LEU A 363 -16.45 -7.22 38.09
N GLY A 364 -17.61 -7.43 37.45
CA GLY A 364 -17.68 -7.51 35.98
C GLY A 364 -18.99 -8.07 35.44
N THR A 365 -19.01 -8.43 34.17
CA THR A 365 -20.17 -8.96 33.45
C THR A 365 -19.80 -10.23 32.67
N ILE A 366 -20.79 -11.06 32.35
CA ILE A 366 -20.58 -12.20 31.45
C ILE A 366 -20.67 -11.70 30.00
N HIS A 367 -19.63 -11.96 29.21
CA HIS A 367 -19.62 -11.75 27.77
C HIS A 367 -19.30 -13.06 27.05
N GLY A 368 -20.33 -13.69 26.47
CA GLY A 368 -20.20 -15.00 25.81
C GLY A 368 -19.74 -16.10 26.79
N PRO A 369 -18.60 -16.79 26.53
CA PRO A 369 -18.04 -17.78 27.45
C PRO A 369 -17.20 -17.17 28.58
N CYS A 370 -16.94 -15.86 28.53
CA CYS A 370 -15.99 -15.19 29.41
C CYS A 370 -16.68 -14.37 30.49
N PHE A 371 -15.99 -14.20 31.62
CA PHE A 371 -16.25 -13.12 32.56
C PHE A 371 -15.31 -11.96 32.24
N SER A 372 -15.89 -10.81 31.88
CA SER A 372 -15.17 -9.60 31.52
C SER A 372 -15.18 -8.63 32.69
N ASN A 373 -14.03 -8.02 32.99
CA ASN A 373 -13.99 -6.98 34.01
C ASN A 373 -14.81 -5.74 33.58
N LYS A 374 -15.17 -4.85 34.52
CA LYS A 374 -15.97 -3.64 34.22
C LYS A 374 -15.37 -2.70 33.15
N LYS A 375 -14.07 -2.79 32.89
CA LYS A 375 -13.38 -2.00 31.87
C LYS A 375 -13.29 -2.71 30.51
N GLU A 376 -13.78 -3.95 30.42
CA GLU A 376 -13.67 -4.83 29.25
C GLU A 376 -12.23 -4.99 28.74
N THR A 377 -11.26 -4.95 29.66
CA THR A 377 -9.83 -5.08 29.33
C THR A 377 -9.29 -6.48 29.61
N ILE A 378 -10.00 -7.28 30.40
CA ILE A 378 -9.59 -8.64 30.79
C ILE A 378 -10.80 -9.54 30.66
N ASP A 379 -10.65 -10.60 29.86
CA ASP A 379 -11.63 -11.64 29.63
C ASP A 379 -11.13 -12.97 30.20
N LEU A 380 -11.88 -13.54 31.15
CA LEU A 380 -11.56 -14.78 31.84
C LEU A 380 -12.47 -15.91 31.35
N ALA A 381 -11.90 -16.91 30.67
CA ALA A 381 -12.61 -18.11 30.24
C ALA A 381 -12.35 -19.27 31.22
N SER A 382 -13.40 -19.76 31.90
CA SER A 382 -13.31 -20.99 32.70
C SER A 382 -13.32 -22.21 31.76
N CYS A 383 -12.26 -23.01 31.81
CA CYS A 383 -12.01 -24.05 30.81
C CYS A 383 -11.94 -25.44 31.46
N LEU A 384 -12.49 -26.43 30.77
CA LEU A 384 -12.34 -27.86 31.10
C LEU A 384 -11.44 -28.52 30.05
N HIS A 385 -10.55 -29.43 30.47
CA HIS A 385 -9.54 -30.01 29.57
C HIS A 385 -9.86 -31.47 29.27
N CYS A 386 -9.97 -31.79 27.97
CA CYS A 386 -9.87 -33.15 27.47
C CYS A 386 -8.47 -33.34 26.88
N LYS A 387 -7.71 -34.26 27.49
CA LYS A 387 -6.30 -34.50 27.13
C LYS A 387 -6.14 -35.34 25.86
N THR A 388 -7.22 -35.86 25.31
CA THR A 388 -7.22 -36.62 24.07
C THR A 388 -7.80 -35.77 22.94
N TRP A 389 -7.32 -36.02 21.72
CA TRP A 389 -7.93 -35.45 20.54
C TRP A 389 -9.35 -35.98 20.35
N ILE A 390 -10.26 -35.12 19.92
CA ILE A 390 -11.68 -35.46 19.79
C ILE A 390 -12.00 -35.97 18.38
N SER A 391 -12.91 -36.95 18.28
CA SER A 391 -13.29 -37.53 16.98
C SER A 391 -13.78 -36.53 15.93
N PRO A 392 -14.54 -35.44 16.24
CA PRO A 392 -14.98 -34.50 15.21
C PRO A 392 -13.85 -33.73 14.53
N ALA A 393 -12.68 -33.64 15.17
CA ALA A 393 -11.51 -32.95 14.63
C ALA A 393 -10.49 -33.93 14.01
N ILE A 394 -10.81 -35.22 13.86
CA ILE A 394 -9.85 -36.22 13.39
C ILE A 394 -9.40 -35.98 11.95
N GLN A 395 -10.29 -35.44 11.10
CA GLN A 395 -9.99 -35.12 9.71
C GLN A 395 -8.88 -34.07 9.59
N TRP A 396 -8.75 -33.17 10.57
CA TRP A 396 -7.68 -32.18 10.59
C TRP A 396 -6.29 -32.82 10.68
N VAL A 397 -6.18 -33.92 11.42
CA VAL A 397 -4.91 -34.64 11.61
C VAL A 397 -4.44 -35.25 10.29
N SER A 398 -5.35 -35.88 9.54
CA SER A 398 -5.05 -36.54 8.27
C SER A 398 -5.06 -35.61 7.06
N ARG A 399 -5.49 -34.35 7.21
CA ARG A 399 -5.56 -33.37 6.11
C ARG A 399 -4.17 -33.08 5.53
N SER A 400 -4.03 -33.26 4.22
CA SER A 400 -2.79 -32.97 3.48
C SER A 400 -2.50 -31.47 3.49
N SER A 401 -1.30 -31.07 3.90
CA SER A 401 -0.83 -29.68 3.84
C SER A 401 0.37 -29.56 2.90
N ASN A 402 0.49 -28.43 2.18
CA ASN A 402 1.57 -28.22 1.22
C ASN A 402 2.92 -27.95 1.92
N SER A 403 2.92 -27.19 3.02
CA SER A 403 4.15 -26.83 3.74
C SER A 403 3.95 -26.39 5.19
N TRP A 404 2.73 -26.10 5.61
CA TRP A 404 2.40 -25.64 6.95
C TRP A 404 1.02 -26.18 7.35
N PRO A 405 0.79 -26.57 8.63
CA PRO A 405 1.78 -26.69 9.70
C PRO A 405 2.65 -27.95 9.51
N SER A 406 3.81 -27.99 10.19
CA SER A 406 4.67 -29.17 10.20
C SER A 406 4.04 -30.33 10.98
N HIS A 407 4.53 -31.55 10.76
CA HIS A 407 4.03 -32.73 11.45
C HIS A 407 4.23 -32.62 12.98
N GLU A 408 5.36 -32.08 13.43
CA GLU A 408 5.68 -31.90 14.85
C GLU A 408 4.70 -30.93 15.52
N VAL A 409 4.31 -29.87 14.82
CA VAL A 409 3.32 -28.90 15.32
C VAL A 409 1.94 -29.56 15.38
N LYS A 410 1.53 -30.30 14.34
CA LYS A 410 0.28 -31.08 14.37
C LYS A 410 0.24 -32.05 15.55
N GLN A 411 1.31 -32.81 15.74
CA GLN A 411 1.42 -33.77 16.84
C GLN A 411 1.36 -33.08 18.21
N SER A 412 2.07 -31.96 18.39
CA SER A 412 2.03 -31.19 19.65
C SER A 412 0.62 -30.68 19.99
N ILE A 413 -0.15 -30.29 18.96
CA ILE A 413 -1.54 -29.87 19.12
C ILE A 413 -2.44 -31.07 19.49
N VAL A 414 -2.25 -32.21 18.83
CA VAL A 414 -2.97 -33.46 19.11
C VAL A 414 -2.69 -33.97 20.53
N ASP A 415 -1.42 -33.98 20.94
CA ASP A 415 -0.96 -34.44 22.27
C ASP A 415 -1.47 -33.54 23.39
N HIS A 416 -1.71 -32.26 23.11
CA HIS A 416 -2.34 -31.36 24.07
C HIS A 416 -3.83 -31.66 24.27
N GLY A 417 -4.54 -32.09 23.22
CA GLY A 417 -5.98 -32.27 23.22
C GLY A 417 -6.75 -30.96 23.03
N VAL A 418 -7.93 -30.84 23.66
CA VAL A 418 -8.84 -29.71 23.46
C VAL A 418 -9.42 -29.18 24.78
N LEU A 419 -9.82 -27.92 24.77
CA LEU A 419 -10.50 -27.28 25.90
C LEU A 419 -12.01 -27.17 25.62
N PHE A 420 -12.80 -27.01 26.68
CA PHE A 420 -14.23 -26.71 26.60
C PHE A 420 -14.52 -25.43 27.37
N VAL A 421 -15.31 -24.54 26.78
CA VAL A 421 -15.74 -23.27 27.38
C VAL A 421 -17.27 -23.23 27.53
N PRO A 422 -17.80 -22.58 28.59
CA PRO A 422 -19.20 -22.69 28.97
C PRO A 422 -20.08 -21.75 28.12
N ILE A 423 -20.38 -22.15 26.89
CA ILE A 423 -21.34 -21.47 26.02
C ILE A 423 -22.00 -22.48 25.08
N GLY A 424 -23.33 -22.41 24.98
CA GLY A 424 -24.10 -23.22 24.04
C GLY A 424 -24.26 -22.60 22.67
N ALA A 425 -24.81 -23.38 21.74
CA ALA A 425 -25.15 -22.92 20.41
C ALA A 425 -26.43 -22.08 20.49
N LYS A 426 -26.34 -20.82 20.03
CA LYS A 426 -27.48 -19.88 20.06
C LYS A 426 -28.69 -20.48 19.35
N GLY A 427 -29.82 -20.53 20.02
CA GLY A 427 -31.07 -21.07 19.48
C GLY A 427 -31.21 -22.60 19.61
N SER A 428 -30.24 -23.28 20.22
CA SER A 428 -30.38 -24.70 20.57
C SER A 428 -31.38 -24.87 21.72
N GLN A 429 -32.19 -25.93 21.67
CA GLN A 429 -33.05 -26.33 22.79
C GLN A 429 -32.23 -26.73 24.04
N LYS A 430 -30.94 -27.03 23.85
CA LYS A 430 -30.00 -27.43 24.90
C LYS A 430 -28.93 -26.35 25.14
N GLU A 431 -29.16 -25.11 24.73
CA GLU A 431 -28.17 -24.01 24.81
C GLU A 431 -27.57 -23.85 26.21
N ASN A 432 -28.37 -24.02 27.28
CA ASN A 432 -27.90 -23.91 28.67
C ASN A 432 -27.07 -25.12 29.16
N LEU A 433 -27.13 -26.25 28.47
CA LEU A 433 -26.40 -27.49 28.79
C LEU A 433 -25.12 -27.63 27.95
N GLU A 434 -25.10 -27.02 26.77
CA GLU A 434 -24.04 -27.18 25.79
C GLU A 434 -22.75 -26.45 26.18
N TRP A 435 -21.63 -27.08 25.87
CA TRP A 435 -20.28 -26.54 25.96
C TRP A 435 -19.65 -26.46 24.58
N ARG A 436 -18.89 -25.40 24.32
CA ARG A 436 -18.18 -25.23 23.04
C ARG A 436 -16.75 -25.73 23.15
N VAL A 437 -16.31 -26.50 22.16
CA VAL A 437 -14.91 -26.88 22.00
C VAL A 437 -14.08 -25.62 21.70
N SER A 438 -12.94 -25.48 22.37
CA SER A 438 -11.98 -24.41 22.17
C SER A 438 -10.62 -25.01 21.82
N PHE A 439 -10.08 -24.55 20.68
CA PHE A 439 -8.76 -24.90 20.20
C PHE A 439 -7.73 -23.82 20.51
N SER A 440 -8.00 -22.86 21.40
CA SER A 440 -7.16 -21.66 21.62
C SER A 440 -5.68 -21.98 21.88
N VAL A 441 -5.36 -23.06 22.60
CA VAL A 441 -3.97 -23.50 22.79
C VAL A 441 -3.36 -24.03 21.49
N GLY A 442 -4.12 -24.82 20.72
CA GLY A 442 -3.73 -25.27 19.38
C GLY A 442 -3.54 -24.12 18.39
N GLU A 443 -4.44 -23.15 18.40
CA GLU A 443 -4.34 -21.92 17.62
C GLU A 443 -3.09 -21.11 17.98
N LYS A 444 -2.76 -21.02 19.27
CA LYS A 444 -1.52 -20.38 19.75
C LYS A 444 -0.29 -21.10 19.22
N PHE A 445 -0.26 -22.44 19.23
CA PHE A 445 0.82 -23.21 18.61
C PHE A 445 0.96 -22.89 17.10
N LEU A 446 -0.16 -22.85 16.37
CA LEU A 446 -0.16 -22.51 14.95
C LEU A 446 0.38 -21.09 14.70
N ILE A 447 -0.14 -20.09 15.39
CA ILE A 447 0.28 -18.69 15.21
C ILE A 447 1.76 -18.48 15.59
N ASN A 448 2.25 -19.20 16.58
CA ASN A 448 3.66 -19.15 16.97
C ASN A 448 4.61 -19.65 15.87
N THR A 449 4.10 -20.43 14.91
CA THR A 449 4.87 -20.96 13.77
C THR A 449 4.70 -20.14 12.49
N PHE A 450 3.88 -19.09 12.50
CA PHE A 450 3.80 -18.15 11.39
C PHE A 450 5.15 -17.48 11.14
N THR A 451 5.50 -17.35 9.86
CA THR A 451 6.52 -16.39 9.42
C THR A 451 6.13 -14.98 9.85
N HIS A 452 7.09 -14.08 9.98
CA HIS A 452 6.78 -12.70 10.34
C HIS A 452 5.87 -12.03 9.30
N THR A 453 6.01 -12.35 8.01
CA THR A 453 5.11 -11.86 6.95
C THR A 453 3.65 -12.32 7.17
N GLN A 454 3.42 -13.58 7.56
CA GLN A 454 2.06 -14.07 7.89
C GLN A 454 1.48 -13.31 9.08
N LEU A 455 2.29 -13.09 10.12
CA LEU A 455 1.85 -12.35 11.30
C LEU A 455 1.48 -10.89 10.98
N LEU A 456 2.32 -10.20 10.19
CA LEU A 456 2.03 -8.83 9.74
C LEU A 456 0.82 -8.78 8.81
N CYS A 457 0.62 -9.79 7.97
CA CYS A 457 -0.60 -9.91 7.15
C CYS A 457 -1.85 -10.06 8.03
N TYR A 458 -1.79 -10.86 9.09
CA TYR A 458 -2.87 -10.96 10.08
C TYR A 458 -3.11 -9.62 10.80
N ALA A 459 -2.04 -8.91 11.16
CA ALA A 459 -2.13 -7.58 11.76
C ALA A 459 -2.86 -6.58 10.85
N LEU A 460 -2.54 -6.55 9.55
CA LEU A 460 -3.23 -5.70 8.57
C LEU A 460 -4.73 -6.01 8.49
N LEU A 461 -5.13 -7.28 8.48
CA LEU A 461 -6.54 -7.67 8.51
C LEU A 461 -7.24 -7.17 9.79
N LYS A 462 -6.58 -7.26 10.95
CA LYS A 462 -7.10 -6.75 12.21
C LYS A 462 -7.26 -5.23 12.20
N ILE A 463 -6.32 -4.50 11.59
CA ILE A 463 -6.40 -3.04 11.43
C ILE A 463 -7.60 -2.67 10.56
N VAL A 464 -7.78 -3.33 9.41
CA VAL A 464 -8.96 -3.07 8.55
C VAL A 464 -10.26 -3.36 9.30
N LEU A 465 -10.31 -4.44 10.09
CA LEU A 465 -11.48 -4.73 10.91
C LEU A 465 -11.77 -3.64 11.95
N LYS A 466 -10.77 -3.28 12.77
CA LYS A 466 -10.97 -2.40 13.93
C LYS A 466 -11.06 -0.92 13.56
N ASP A 467 -10.22 -0.48 12.62
CA ASP A 467 -10.05 0.95 12.35
C ASP A 467 -10.78 1.41 11.09
N VAL A 468 -11.20 0.49 10.21
CA VAL A 468 -11.84 0.85 8.94
C VAL A 468 -13.28 0.36 8.89
N LEU A 469 -13.52 -0.92 9.19
CA LEU A 469 -14.85 -1.50 9.17
C LEU A 469 -15.68 -1.14 10.40
N ALA A 470 -15.13 -1.28 11.61
CA ALA A 470 -15.87 -1.10 12.85
C ALA A 470 -16.26 0.36 13.17
N ILE A 471 -15.73 1.34 12.43
CA ILE A 471 -16.21 2.74 12.47
C ILE A 471 -17.65 2.83 11.96
N HIS A 472 -18.05 1.94 11.05
CA HIS A 472 -19.42 1.87 10.55
C HIS A 472 -20.27 1.01 11.49
N SER A 473 -21.22 1.66 12.18
CA SER A 473 -22.08 1.01 13.20
C SER A 473 -22.80 -0.23 12.68
N GLU A 474 -23.23 -0.25 11.42
CA GLU A 474 -23.91 -1.39 10.80
C GLU A 474 -23.01 -2.64 10.63
N CYS A 475 -21.69 -2.46 10.66
CA CYS A 475 -20.71 -3.55 10.50
C CYS A 475 -20.02 -3.97 11.81
N LYS A 476 -20.14 -3.17 12.88
CA LYS A 476 -19.32 -3.25 14.09
C LYS A 476 -19.30 -4.63 14.77
N ASP A 477 -20.40 -5.37 14.70
CA ASP A 477 -20.55 -6.67 15.36
C ASP A 477 -20.67 -7.87 14.38
N LEU A 478 -20.59 -7.60 13.08
CA LEU A 478 -20.74 -8.64 12.06
C LEU A 478 -19.48 -9.52 11.99
N LEU A 479 -18.29 -8.91 11.92
CA LEU A 479 -17.02 -9.62 11.89
C LEU A 479 -16.26 -9.49 13.21
N CYS A 480 -15.46 -10.50 13.54
CA CYS A 480 -14.51 -10.45 14.65
C CYS A 480 -13.13 -11.00 14.22
N SER A 481 -12.12 -10.80 15.07
CA SER A 481 -10.74 -11.25 14.83
C SER A 481 -10.64 -12.77 14.59
N TYR A 482 -11.55 -13.56 15.18
CA TYR A 482 -11.56 -15.02 15.02
C TYR A 482 -11.81 -15.48 13.58
N PHE A 483 -12.66 -14.78 12.83
CA PHE A 483 -12.89 -15.09 11.41
C PHE A 483 -11.65 -14.81 10.58
N LEU A 484 -10.95 -13.70 10.87
CA LEU A 484 -9.70 -13.34 10.19
C LEU A 484 -8.59 -14.34 10.50
N LYS A 485 -8.50 -14.79 11.75
CA LYS A 485 -7.58 -15.84 12.18
C LYS A 485 -7.84 -17.15 11.42
N THR A 486 -9.11 -17.54 11.31
CA THR A 486 -9.53 -18.73 10.56
C THR A 486 -9.14 -18.64 9.08
N ILE A 487 -9.35 -17.47 8.45
CA ILE A 487 -8.92 -17.22 7.06
C ILE A 487 -7.40 -17.32 6.93
N MET A 488 -6.65 -16.75 7.88
CA MET A 488 -5.19 -16.83 7.89
C MET A 488 -4.70 -18.27 7.98
N PHE A 489 -5.34 -19.13 8.77
CA PHE A 489 -4.98 -20.55 8.85
C PHE A 489 -5.23 -21.28 7.53
N TRP A 490 -6.41 -21.11 6.92
CA TRP A 490 -6.72 -21.73 5.63
C TRP A 490 -5.74 -21.27 4.53
N ILE A 491 -5.51 -19.97 4.40
CA ILE A 491 -4.60 -19.45 3.36
C ILE A 491 -3.14 -19.87 3.63
N SER A 492 -2.73 -19.98 4.90
CA SER A 492 -1.39 -20.45 5.27
C SER A 492 -1.18 -21.94 4.98
N GLU A 493 -2.22 -22.76 5.08
CA GLU A 493 -2.17 -24.19 4.73
C GLU A 493 -2.15 -24.40 3.20
N GLU A 494 -2.92 -23.59 2.47
CA GLU A 494 -3.04 -23.66 1.01
C GLU A 494 -1.77 -23.18 0.27
N LEU A 495 -1.12 -22.12 0.76
CA LEU A 495 0.01 -21.49 0.07
C LEU A 495 1.36 -22.04 0.55
N PRO A 496 2.34 -22.20 -0.36
CA PRO A 496 3.69 -22.59 0.02
C PRO A 496 4.38 -21.50 0.87
N LEU A 497 5.17 -21.92 1.86
CA LEU A 497 5.93 -21.03 2.75
C LEU A 497 6.81 -20.02 2.00
N SER A 498 7.27 -20.36 0.78
CA SER A 498 8.12 -19.50 -0.05
C SER A 498 7.45 -18.20 -0.51
N ILE A 499 6.12 -18.11 -0.48
CA ILE A 499 5.36 -16.91 -0.85
C ILE A 499 5.37 -15.87 0.28
N TRP A 500 5.47 -16.29 1.54
CA TRP A 500 5.35 -15.42 2.72
C TRP A 500 6.64 -14.63 3.02
N LYS A 501 7.04 -13.79 2.07
CA LYS A 501 8.22 -12.91 2.12
C LYS A 501 7.80 -11.44 2.21
N PRO A 502 8.67 -10.54 2.73
CA PRO A 502 8.36 -9.11 2.87
C PRO A 502 7.88 -8.44 1.58
N ASN A 503 8.46 -8.79 0.43
CA ASN A 503 8.07 -8.26 -0.89
C ASN A 503 6.68 -8.71 -1.37
N ASN A 504 6.13 -9.76 -0.76
CA ASN A 504 4.81 -10.30 -1.07
C ASN A 504 3.76 -9.97 0.00
N LEU A 505 4.05 -9.13 1.01
CA LEU A 505 3.10 -8.79 2.07
C LEU A 505 1.76 -8.29 1.52
N ILE A 506 1.79 -7.31 0.62
CA ILE A 506 0.56 -6.76 0.01
C ILE A 506 -0.20 -7.81 -0.82
N PRO A 507 0.43 -8.55 -1.75
CA PRO A 507 -0.24 -9.65 -2.45
C PRO A 507 -0.88 -10.69 -1.52
N CYS A 508 -0.21 -11.07 -0.43
CA CYS A 508 -0.75 -12.00 0.56
C CYS A 508 -1.95 -11.41 1.29
N PHE A 509 -1.85 -10.15 1.74
CA PHE A 509 -2.96 -9.42 2.36
C PHE A 509 -4.18 -9.37 1.44
N MET A 510 -3.99 -8.99 0.17
CA MET A 510 -5.09 -8.92 -0.80
C MET A 510 -5.70 -10.30 -1.07
N ARG A 511 -4.92 -11.38 -1.03
CA ARG A 511 -5.43 -12.75 -1.15
C ARG A 511 -6.32 -13.13 0.04
N CYS A 512 -5.89 -12.84 1.27
CA CYS A 512 -6.69 -13.07 2.47
C CYS A 512 -7.97 -12.21 2.47
N TYR A 513 -7.87 -10.95 2.03
CA TYR A 513 -9.00 -10.05 1.93
C TYR A 513 -10.03 -10.53 0.90
N LYS A 514 -9.58 -11.01 -0.27
CA LYS A 514 -10.46 -11.67 -1.25
C LYS A 514 -11.11 -12.94 -0.71
N ARG A 515 -10.39 -13.74 0.10
CA ARG A 515 -10.97 -14.91 0.77
C ARG A 515 -12.08 -14.49 1.75
N LEU A 516 -11.89 -13.40 2.51
CA LEU A 516 -12.94 -12.85 3.37
C LEU A 516 -14.19 -12.47 2.57
N ILE A 517 -14.03 -11.75 1.45
CA ILE A 517 -15.14 -11.38 0.56
C ILE A 517 -15.87 -12.63 0.06
N TYR A 518 -15.13 -13.62 -0.43
CA TYR A 518 -15.70 -14.89 -0.90
C TYR A 518 -16.52 -15.58 0.19
N CYS A 519 -15.98 -15.65 1.42
CA CYS A 519 -16.69 -16.22 2.57
C CYS A 519 -17.99 -15.46 2.89
N VAL A 520 -17.98 -14.12 2.81
CA VAL A 520 -19.17 -13.30 3.07
C VAL A 520 -20.19 -13.47 1.96
N GLU A 521 -19.78 -13.38 0.70
CA GLU A 521 -20.63 -13.56 -0.49
C GLU A 521 -21.41 -14.89 -0.44
N HIS A 522 -20.72 -15.95 -0.04
CA HIS A 522 -21.29 -17.30 0.01
C HIS A 522 -21.85 -17.68 1.39
N SER A 523 -21.79 -16.79 2.39
CA SER A 523 -22.17 -17.09 3.79
C SER A 523 -21.46 -18.33 4.38
N VAL A 524 -20.22 -18.59 3.97
CA VAL A 524 -19.45 -19.78 4.37
C VAL A 524 -18.07 -19.40 4.88
N CYS A 525 -17.82 -19.66 6.16
CA CYS A 525 -16.52 -19.57 6.80
C CYS A 525 -16.30 -20.81 7.66
N LEU A 526 -15.66 -21.84 7.10
CA LEU A 526 -15.51 -23.13 7.78
C LEU A 526 -14.47 -23.05 8.91
N HIS A 527 -14.82 -23.57 10.08
CA HIS A 527 -13.89 -23.65 11.20
C HIS A 527 -12.68 -24.52 10.85
N TYR A 528 -11.47 -24.06 11.19
CA TYR A 528 -10.23 -24.64 10.67
C TYR A 528 -9.99 -26.10 11.11
N PHE A 529 -10.35 -26.45 12.35
CA PHE A 529 -10.18 -27.81 12.89
C PHE A 529 -11.39 -28.73 12.68
N ILE A 530 -12.59 -28.16 12.47
CA ILE A 530 -13.87 -28.90 12.34
C ILE A 530 -14.66 -28.24 11.21
N PRO A 531 -14.34 -28.54 9.93
CA PRO A 531 -14.91 -27.83 8.79
C PRO A 531 -16.43 -27.96 8.67
N GLU A 532 -17.04 -28.95 9.31
CA GLU A 532 -18.50 -29.11 9.40
C GLU A 532 -19.18 -27.95 10.14
N ASN A 533 -18.44 -27.19 10.96
CA ASN A 533 -18.97 -26.00 11.61
C ASN A 533 -18.74 -24.74 10.75
N ASN A 534 -19.82 -24.23 10.15
CA ASN A 534 -19.81 -22.94 9.47
C ASN A 534 -19.94 -21.79 10.49
N LEU A 535 -18.88 -20.99 10.62
CA LEU A 535 -18.80 -19.87 11.56
C LEU A 535 -19.72 -18.69 11.19
N PHE A 536 -20.20 -18.61 9.95
CA PHE A 536 -21.08 -17.53 9.46
C PHE A 536 -22.57 -17.84 9.59
N GLU A 537 -22.91 -19.09 9.87
CA GLU A 537 -24.29 -19.55 10.02
C GLU A 537 -25.04 -18.73 11.07
N ASN A 538 -26.25 -18.29 10.71
CA ASN A 538 -27.13 -17.41 11.50
C ASN A 538 -26.54 -16.04 11.86
N LYS A 539 -25.37 -15.66 11.32
CA LYS A 539 -24.72 -14.37 11.59
C LYS A 539 -24.58 -13.50 10.33
N ILE A 540 -24.07 -14.08 9.24
CA ILE A 540 -23.78 -13.38 7.99
C ILE A 540 -24.73 -13.89 6.90
N GLU A 541 -25.99 -13.47 6.97
CA GLU A 541 -27.08 -13.91 6.09
C GLU A 541 -28.03 -12.75 5.79
N GLY A 542 -28.79 -12.85 4.70
CA GLY A 542 -29.76 -11.82 4.30
C GLY A 542 -29.16 -10.40 4.30
N ARG A 543 -29.77 -9.51 5.08
CA ARG A 543 -29.38 -8.09 5.13
C ARG A 543 -27.97 -7.86 5.70
N SER A 544 -27.54 -8.63 6.70
CA SER A 544 -26.20 -8.46 7.29
C SER A 544 -25.10 -8.82 6.29
N ARG A 545 -25.34 -9.85 5.47
CA ARG A 545 -24.47 -10.21 4.35
C ARG A 545 -24.37 -9.11 3.32
N GLU A 546 -25.51 -8.55 2.87
CA GLU A 546 -25.54 -7.50 1.84
C GLU A 546 -24.73 -6.27 2.25
N ILE A 547 -24.98 -5.74 3.46
CA ILE A 547 -24.28 -4.56 3.98
C ILE A 547 -22.78 -4.82 4.07
N LEU A 548 -22.40 -5.98 4.63
CA LEU A 548 -20.99 -6.32 4.80
C LEU A 548 -20.29 -6.52 3.45
N LEU A 549 -20.95 -7.17 2.49
CA LEU A 549 -20.40 -7.43 1.16
C LEU A 549 -20.21 -6.13 0.38
N GLU A 550 -21.18 -5.22 0.41
CA GLU A 550 -21.08 -3.90 -0.21
C GLU A 550 -19.88 -3.13 0.35
N LYS A 551 -19.73 -3.14 1.68
CA LYS A 551 -18.64 -2.43 2.34
C LYS A 551 -17.28 -3.03 2.02
N LEU A 552 -17.14 -4.36 2.11
CA LEU A 552 -15.90 -5.06 1.79
C LEU A 552 -15.51 -4.87 0.32
N SER A 553 -16.48 -4.89 -0.60
CA SER A 553 -16.27 -4.67 -2.04
C SER A 553 -15.84 -3.24 -2.34
N THR A 554 -16.45 -2.27 -1.67
CA THR A 554 -16.04 -0.85 -1.75
C THR A 554 -14.59 -0.70 -1.31
N LEU A 555 -14.22 -1.24 -0.14
CA LEU A 555 -12.84 -1.24 0.34
C LEU A 555 -11.89 -1.98 -0.62
N HIS A 556 -12.31 -3.11 -1.21
CA HIS A 556 -11.53 -3.85 -2.19
C HIS A 556 -11.21 -3.02 -3.45
N SER A 557 -12.12 -2.13 -3.86
CA SER A 557 -11.93 -1.25 -5.03
C SER A 557 -10.75 -0.29 -4.86
N TYR A 558 -10.40 0.06 -3.62
CA TYR A 558 -9.20 0.83 -3.29
C TYR A 558 -7.93 -0.04 -3.23
N GLY A 559 -8.02 -1.35 -3.46
CA GLY A 559 -6.86 -2.24 -3.38
C GLY A 559 -6.27 -2.32 -1.97
N TRP A 560 -4.94 -2.34 -1.88
CA TRP A 560 -4.24 -2.39 -0.60
C TRP A 560 -4.33 -1.06 0.16
N GLN A 561 -4.57 0.04 -0.56
CA GLN A 561 -4.66 1.39 0.00
C GLN A 561 -5.83 1.55 0.98
N CYS A 562 -6.77 0.60 1.04
CA CYS A 562 -7.83 0.59 2.05
C CYS A 562 -7.28 0.58 3.49
N VAL A 563 -6.06 0.06 3.71
CA VAL A 563 -5.41 0.07 5.02
C VAL A 563 -5.03 1.49 5.48
N LEU A 564 -4.92 2.45 4.56
CA LEU A 564 -4.55 3.84 4.84
C LEU A 564 -5.72 4.65 5.41
N PHE A 565 -6.93 4.10 5.40
CA PHE A 565 -8.06 4.68 6.12
C PHE A 565 -7.94 4.51 7.64
N SER A 566 -7.02 3.66 8.11
CA SER A 566 -6.60 3.63 9.52
C SER A 566 -5.66 4.78 9.83
N ASP A 567 -5.90 5.46 10.95
CA ASP A 567 -5.01 6.50 11.50
C ASP A 567 -3.62 5.96 11.87
N GLN A 568 -3.49 4.65 12.12
CA GLN A 568 -2.22 3.99 12.43
C GLN A 568 -1.30 3.89 11.19
N ILE A 569 -1.87 3.85 9.98
CA ILE A 569 -1.12 3.63 8.72
C ILE A 569 -1.18 4.86 7.80
N SER A 570 -2.08 5.82 8.01
CA SER A 570 -2.23 7.01 7.14
C SER A 570 -0.92 7.78 6.90
N ASN A 571 -0.01 7.80 7.86
CA ASN A 571 1.31 8.44 7.74
C ASN A 571 2.36 7.63 6.94
N PHE A 572 2.05 6.41 6.51
CA PHE A 572 2.94 5.56 5.71
C PHE A 572 3.47 6.28 4.47
N HIS A 573 2.63 7.07 3.78
CA HIS A 573 3.05 7.80 2.59
C HIS A 573 4.21 8.77 2.85
N VAL A 574 4.24 9.48 3.98
CA VAL A 574 5.32 10.41 4.32
C VAL A 574 6.66 9.68 4.43
N SER A 575 6.66 8.46 5.00
CA SER A 575 7.86 7.64 5.13
C SER A 575 8.37 7.05 3.81
N MET A 576 7.50 6.85 2.80
CA MET A 576 7.90 6.31 1.49
C MET A 576 8.66 7.33 0.62
N TRP A 577 8.45 8.63 0.84
CA TRP A 577 9.00 9.69 -0.03
C TRP A 577 10.25 10.38 0.55
N ASN A 578 10.78 9.90 1.67
CA ASN A 578 12.09 10.31 2.21
C ASN A 578 13.25 9.72 1.40
N PHE A 579 13.25 9.89 0.08
CA PHE A 579 14.45 9.73 -0.72
C PHE A 579 15.29 11.00 -0.54
N GLN A 580 16.54 10.86 -0.12
CA GLN A 580 17.50 11.94 -0.35
C GLN A 580 17.57 12.14 -1.86
N LEU A 581 17.13 13.30 -2.34
CA LEU A 581 17.46 13.77 -3.67
C LEU A 581 18.97 14.00 -3.65
N GLU A 582 19.74 13.07 -4.23
CA GLU A 582 21.12 13.35 -4.58
C GLU A 582 21.10 14.56 -5.52
N PRO A 583 21.88 15.62 -5.24
CA PRO A 583 21.99 16.73 -6.19
C PRO A 583 22.36 16.15 -7.55
N HIS A 584 21.80 16.71 -8.62
CA HIS A 584 22.24 16.37 -9.97
C HIS A 584 23.77 16.33 -9.95
N ILE A 585 24.39 15.26 -10.47
CA ILE A 585 25.81 15.31 -10.80
C ILE A 585 25.90 16.50 -11.74
N LEU A 586 26.30 17.64 -11.20
CA LEU A 586 26.47 18.86 -11.96
C LEU A 586 27.51 18.45 -12.98
N TYR A 587 27.12 18.41 -14.26
CA TYR A 587 28.08 18.45 -15.35
C TYR A 587 28.67 19.87 -15.31
N VAL A 588 29.46 20.13 -14.27
CA VAL A 588 30.44 21.20 -14.25
C VAL A 588 31.45 20.69 -15.24
N ASP A 589 31.40 21.17 -16.47
CA ASP A 589 32.58 21.13 -17.32
C ASP A 589 33.73 21.65 -16.46
N ASP A 590 34.87 20.96 -16.47
CA ASP A 590 36.13 21.45 -15.93
C ASP A 590 36.42 22.84 -16.55
N VAL A 591 35.87 23.90 -15.97
CA VAL A 591 36.29 25.28 -16.21
C VAL A 591 37.53 25.48 -15.34
N ASN A 592 38.59 24.74 -15.68
CA ASN A 592 39.99 24.94 -15.28
C ASN A 592 40.86 23.87 -15.96
N GLN A 593 40.90 23.84 -17.30
CA GLN A 593 42.07 23.41 -18.06
C GLN A 593 42.27 24.30 -19.27
#